data_AF-A0A843KRE3-F1
#
_entry.id   AF-A0A843KRE3-F1
#
_cell.length_a   1.000
_cell.length_b   1.000
_cell.length_c   1.000
_cell.angle_alpha   90.00
_cell.angle_beta   90.00
_cell.angle_gamma   90.00
#
_symmetry.space_group_name_H-M   'P 1'
#
loop_
_entity.id
_entity.type
_entity.pdbx_description
1 polymer ?
#
loop_
_entity_poly.entity_id
_entity_poly.type
_entity_poly.pdbx_seq_one_letter_code
_entity_poly.pdbx_strand_id
1 'polypeptide(L)'
;YDYWSDTVRHAILADAPADLLVYGMGEQQVTEIARRISSGESPGDLTDIPGTVYRVPPSEYDGISRFATIEIPSYSEVWNDRVMYARAFAMHFLEQNPYVGKAVVQRHPKTVIIQNPPALPLPTRELDAVYELPYRREAHPAYTLPVQALETVRFSLTSHRGCFGGCSFCALTHHQGRIIQNRSIESLEREAARIAAMPGFRGVITDVGGPTANMFGMECSRWARAGPCLDRSCTECPTLKISHQRQLELLTRLRRVPGVRHVFIGSGIRYDLLIKDPEKPLSTLCEFHVSGHLKVAPEHISPHVTGLMGKPGREVFEKFLEEFENCQESRDRRQYILPYFMSGHPGCTINDMVDLAEFIHTMHLYTEQVQDFTPTPMTVSTCMYYTGLNPFTLEPVHVPKGREKRIQRALLQYRDRKGQHLVREGILAAGRGDLLGNGKRCLLRRE
;
A
#
# COMPACT_ATOMS: atom_id res chain seq x y z
N TYR A 1 -3.15 -13.12 -12.25
CA TYR A 1 -4.37 -13.71 -11.68
C TYR A 1 -5.41 -12.61 -11.55
N ASP A 2 -6.60 -12.83 -12.08
CA ASP A 2 -7.78 -11.97 -11.89
C ASP A 2 -8.71 -12.62 -10.86
N TYR A 3 -9.00 -11.89 -9.78
CA TYR A 3 -9.81 -12.39 -8.68
C TYR A 3 -11.28 -12.58 -9.07
N TRP A 4 -11.81 -11.72 -9.93
CA TRP A 4 -13.22 -11.72 -10.28
C TRP A 4 -13.61 -12.92 -11.13
N SER A 5 -12.78 -13.29 -12.12
CA SER A 5 -12.99 -14.50 -12.91
C SER A 5 -12.29 -15.75 -12.39
N ASP A 6 -11.53 -15.65 -11.28
CA ASP A 6 -10.70 -16.73 -10.73
C ASP A 6 -9.78 -17.40 -11.77
N THR A 7 -9.16 -16.62 -12.66
CA THR A 7 -8.32 -17.14 -13.76
C THR A 7 -7.04 -16.35 -13.96
N VAL A 8 -6.04 -16.98 -14.58
CA VAL A 8 -4.84 -16.31 -15.07
C VAL A 8 -5.13 -15.70 -16.45
N ARG A 9 -5.28 -14.38 -16.48
CA ARG A 9 -5.45 -13.60 -17.71
C ARG A 9 -4.12 -13.43 -18.44
N HIS A 10 -4.18 -13.24 -19.75
CA HIS A 10 -3.04 -12.79 -20.51
C HIS A 10 -2.61 -11.37 -20.07
N ALA A 11 -1.43 -10.94 -20.50
CA ALA A 11 -1.04 -9.55 -20.41
C ALA A 11 -2.06 -8.68 -21.17
N ILE A 12 -2.34 -7.47 -20.68
CA ILE A 12 -3.30 -6.56 -21.31
C ILE A 12 -2.98 -6.34 -22.79
N LEU A 13 -1.69 -6.19 -23.15
CA LEU A 13 -1.27 -6.02 -24.55
C LEU A 13 -1.37 -7.28 -25.42
N ALA A 14 -1.51 -8.47 -24.84
CA ALA A 14 -1.81 -9.66 -25.64
C ALA A 14 -3.29 -9.68 -26.08
N ASP A 15 -4.18 -9.06 -25.30
CA ASP A 15 -5.63 -9.04 -25.56
C ASP A 15 -6.12 -7.73 -26.22
N ALA A 16 -5.45 -6.61 -25.96
CA ALA A 16 -5.87 -5.28 -26.42
C ALA A 16 -5.31 -4.92 -27.81
N PRO A 17 -6.07 -4.18 -28.65
CA PRO A 17 -5.56 -3.60 -29.89
C PRO A 17 -4.76 -2.31 -29.60
N ALA A 18 -3.67 -2.44 -28.86
CA ALA A 18 -2.76 -1.34 -28.52
C ALA A 18 -1.31 -1.74 -28.80
N ASP A 19 -0.49 -0.76 -29.15
CA ASP A 19 0.93 -0.95 -29.47
C ASP A 19 1.83 -0.80 -28.23
N LEU A 20 1.41 0.06 -27.30
CA LEU A 20 2.17 0.44 -26.12
C LEU A 20 1.27 0.51 -24.88
N LEU A 21 1.77 0.02 -23.75
CA LEU A 21 1.14 0.17 -22.44
C LEU A 21 2.09 0.92 -21.52
N VAL A 22 1.58 1.92 -20.80
CA VAL A 22 2.32 2.63 -19.75
C VAL A 22 1.98 2.02 -18.40
N TYR A 23 2.99 1.72 -17.57
CA TYR A 23 2.80 1.22 -16.21
C TYR A 23 3.53 2.11 -15.19
N GLY A 24 3.08 2.04 -13.93
CA GLY A 24 3.50 2.96 -12.89
C GLY A 24 2.73 4.29 -12.95
N MET A 25 3.38 5.41 -12.65
CA MET A 25 2.72 6.72 -12.58
C MET A 25 2.49 7.38 -13.95
N GLY A 26 3.37 7.11 -14.92
CA GLY A 26 3.17 7.43 -16.34
C GLY A 26 3.40 8.88 -16.77
N GLU A 27 3.71 9.83 -15.87
CA GLU A 27 3.78 11.25 -16.27
C GLU A 27 4.89 11.53 -17.29
N GLN A 28 6.11 11.01 -17.07
CA GLN A 28 7.22 11.19 -18.01
C GLN A 28 6.96 10.45 -19.32
N GLN A 29 6.42 9.23 -19.25
CA GLN A 29 6.13 8.38 -20.40
C GLN A 29 5.14 9.09 -21.33
N VAL A 30 4.03 9.59 -20.78
CA VAL A 30 3.00 10.27 -21.57
C VAL A 30 3.59 11.48 -22.31
N THR A 31 4.44 12.27 -21.65
CA THR A 31 5.09 13.42 -22.31
C THR A 31 6.08 12.99 -23.39
N GLU A 32 6.90 11.96 -23.14
CA GLU A 32 7.91 11.50 -24.09
C GLU A 32 7.27 10.82 -25.30
N ILE A 33 6.26 9.97 -25.09
CA ILE A 33 5.47 9.33 -26.14
C ILE A 33 4.83 10.40 -27.04
N ALA A 34 4.14 11.38 -26.44
CA ALA A 34 3.50 12.45 -27.21
C ALA A 34 4.51 13.27 -28.03
N ARG A 35 5.68 13.59 -27.45
CA ARG A 35 6.76 14.32 -28.13
C ARG A 35 7.31 13.54 -29.33
N ARG A 36 7.57 12.24 -29.17
CA ARG A 36 8.13 11.38 -30.22
C ARG A 36 7.13 11.14 -31.35
N ILE A 37 5.87 10.86 -31.02
CA ILE A 37 4.79 10.75 -32.03
C ILE A 37 4.63 12.07 -32.79
N SER A 38 4.64 13.22 -32.09
CA SER A 38 4.59 14.53 -32.74
C SER A 38 5.81 14.81 -33.63
N SER A 39 6.91 14.08 -33.45
CA SER A 39 8.13 14.17 -34.27
C SER A 39 8.14 13.18 -35.45
N GLY A 40 7.08 12.36 -35.60
CA GLY A 40 6.89 11.42 -36.70
C GLY A 40 7.27 9.97 -36.39
N GLU A 41 7.65 9.62 -35.16
CA GLU A 41 7.88 8.23 -34.76
C GLU A 41 6.55 7.45 -34.65
N SER A 42 6.54 6.20 -35.09
CA SER A 42 5.37 5.32 -34.94
C SER A 42 5.29 4.78 -33.50
N PRO A 43 4.09 4.66 -32.89
CA PRO A 43 3.95 4.07 -31.56
C PRO A 43 4.59 2.69 -31.39
N GLY A 44 4.56 1.86 -32.44
CA GLY A 44 5.15 0.51 -32.44
C GLY A 44 6.68 0.50 -32.35
N ASP A 45 7.35 1.61 -32.70
CA ASP A 45 8.81 1.71 -32.67
C ASP A 45 9.34 2.18 -31.30
N LEU A 46 8.45 2.64 -30.41
CA LEU A 46 8.76 3.19 -29.08
C LEU A 46 9.09 2.09 -28.06
N THR A 47 10.13 1.32 -28.34
CA THR A 47 10.56 0.16 -27.55
C THR A 47 11.56 0.49 -26.45
N ASP A 48 12.04 1.74 -26.38
CA ASP A 48 13.16 2.17 -25.54
C ASP A 48 12.75 3.10 -24.39
N ILE A 49 11.46 3.21 -24.07
CA ILE A 49 10.95 4.09 -23.01
C ILE A 49 10.76 3.29 -21.70
N PRO A 50 11.51 3.57 -20.62
CA PRO A 50 11.26 2.95 -19.31
C PRO A 50 9.84 3.19 -18.81
N GLY A 51 9.27 2.24 -18.07
CA GLY A 51 7.88 2.31 -17.61
C GLY A 51 6.85 1.99 -18.70
N THR A 52 7.27 1.38 -19.81
CA THR A 52 6.37 0.94 -20.88
C THR A 52 6.47 -0.56 -21.13
N VAL A 53 5.45 -1.10 -21.78
CA VAL A 53 5.38 -2.48 -22.26
C VAL A 53 5.03 -2.42 -23.73
N TYR A 54 5.69 -3.23 -24.54
CA TYR A 54 5.39 -3.40 -25.96
C TYR A 54 5.29 -4.90 -26.28
N ARG A 55 4.83 -5.20 -27.49
CA ARG A 55 4.65 -6.56 -27.96
C ARG A 55 5.32 -6.75 -29.31
N VAL A 56 5.85 -7.93 -29.56
CA VAL A 56 6.45 -8.31 -30.84
C VAL A 56 5.88 -9.64 -31.33
N PRO A 57 5.72 -9.84 -32.64
CA PRO A 57 5.38 -11.14 -33.20
C PRO A 57 6.39 -12.21 -32.77
N PRO A 58 5.98 -13.46 -32.45
CA PRO A 58 6.92 -14.50 -32.01
C PRO A 58 8.00 -14.83 -33.05
N SER A 59 7.70 -14.67 -34.34
CA SER A 59 8.64 -14.87 -35.46
C SER A 59 9.71 -13.77 -35.56
N GLU A 60 9.45 -12.60 -34.97
CA GLU A 60 10.35 -11.44 -35.03
C GLU A 60 11.15 -11.25 -33.74
N TYR A 61 10.82 -12.01 -32.68
CA TYR A 61 11.58 -11.95 -31.44
C TYR A 61 12.90 -12.72 -31.55
N ASP A 62 13.99 -11.97 -31.70
CA ASP A 62 15.37 -12.48 -31.80
C ASP A 62 16.11 -12.56 -30.44
N GLY A 63 15.42 -12.25 -29.33
CA GLY A 63 16.01 -12.22 -27.99
C GLY A 63 16.66 -10.88 -27.62
N ILE A 64 16.65 -9.90 -28.52
CA ILE A 64 17.29 -8.60 -28.32
C ILE A 64 16.25 -7.57 -27.88
N SER A 65 16.60 -6.79 -26.86
CA SER A 65 15.85 -5.61 -26.42
C SER A 65 16.84 -4.47 -26.18
N ARG A 66 16.32 -3.24 -26.11
CA ARG A 66 17.12 -2.06 -25.74
C ARG A 66 17.69 -2.13 -24.33
N PHE A 67 17.04 -2.90 -23.46
CA PHE A 67 17.48 -3.16 -22.10
C PHE A 67 17.96 -4.61 -21.97
N ALA A 68 18.83 -4.87 -21.00
CA ALA A 68 19.14 -6.25 -20.63
C ALA A 68 17.85 -6.97 -20.23
N THR A 69 17.68 -8.22 -20.66
CA THR A 69 16.43 -8.97 -20.50
C THR A 69 16.54 -10.10 -19.48
N ILE A 70 15.39 -10.46 -18.91
CA ILE A 70 15.15 -11.78 -18.33
C ILE A 70 13.89 -12.37 -18.97
N GLU A 71 13.86 -13.67 -19.18
CA GLU A 71 12.66 -14.37 -19.65
C GLU A 71 12.02 -15.09 -18.47
N ILE A 72 10.75 -14.80 -18.21
CA ILE A 72 9.93 -15.49 -17.20
C ILE A 72 9.13 -16.62 -17.86
N PRO A 73 8.64 -17.62 -17.09
CA PRO A 73 7.76 -18.66 -17.62
C PRO A 73 6.64 -18.09 -18.50
N SER A 74 6.41 -18.79 -19.61
CA SER A 74 5.42 -18.41 -20.62
C SER A 74 4.01 -18.38 -20.04
N TYR A 75 3.11 -17.68 -20.73
CA TYR A 75 1.69 -17.68 -20.38
C TYR A 75 1.13 -19.10 -20.25
N SER A 76 1.46 -19.99 -21.19
CA SER A 76 0.99 -21.37 -21.18
C SER A 76 1.47 -22.14 -19.96
N GLU A 77 2.70 -21.92 -19.52
CA GLU A 77 3.24 -22.55 -18.31
C GLU A 77 2.54 -22.01 -17.04
N VAL A 78 2.43 -20.69 -16.89
CA VAL A 78 1.81 -20.09 -15.68
C VAL A 78 0.31 -20.31 -15.61
N TRP A 79 -0.35 -20.58 -16.74
CA TRP A 79 -1.76 -20.94 -16.80
C TRP A 79 -2.01 -22.39 -16.35
N ASN A 80 -1.10 -23.31 -16.68
CA ASN A 80 -1.22 -24.73 -16.35
C ASN A 80 -0.62 -25.11 -14.98
N ASP A 81 0.38 -24.37 -14.49
CA ASP A 81 1.14 -24.73 -13.30
C ASP A 81 1.31 -23.55 -12.33
N ARG A 82 0.79 -23.74 -11.10
CA ARG A 82 0.86 -22.77 -10.00
C ARG A 82 2.28 -22.53 -9.51
N VAL A 83 3.16 -23.53 -9.57
CA VAL A 83 4.59 -23.38 -9.23
C VAL A 83 5.26 -22.49 -10.28
N MET A 84 4.96 -22.68 -11.56
CA MET A 84 5.48 -21.81 -12.63
C MET A 84 4.94 -20.39 -12.49
N TYR A 85 3.67 -20.22 -12.13
CA TYR A 85 3.13 -18.89 -11.79
C TYR A 85 3.89 -18.23 -10.64
N ALA A 86 4.13 -18.96 -9.55
CA ALA A 86 4.87 -18.45 -8.39
C ALA A 86 6.30 -18.03 -8.75
N ARG A 87 7.00 -18.83 -9.55
CA ARG A 87 8.35 -18.53 -10.05
C ARG A 87 8.36 -17.32 -10.98
N ALA A 88 7.44 -17.24 -11.93
CA ALA A 88 7.29 -16.10 -12.82
C ALA A 88 7.06 -14.81 -12.06
N PHE A 89 6.19 -14.85 -11.04
CA PHE A 89 5.95 -13.73 -10.16
C PHE A 89 7.23 -13.30 -9.41
N ALA A 90 7.96 -14.24 -8.80
CA ALA A 90 9.17 -13.93 -8.05
C ALA A 90 10.26 -13.30 -8.93
N MET A 91 10.45 -13.83 -10.14
CA MET A 91 11.38 -13.28 -11.13
C MET A 91 10.98 -11.86 -11.53
N HIS A 92 9.70 -11.64 -11.89
CA HIS A 92 9.19 -10.31 -12.26
C HIS A 92 9.30 -9.28 -11.13
N PHE A 93 9.00 -9.69 -9.89
CA PHE A 93 9.04 -8.84 -8.71
C PHE A 93 10.42 -8.24 -8.47
N LEU A 94 11.49 -9.02 -8.70
CA LEU A 94 12.87 -8.57 -8.50
C LEU A 94 13.32 -7.53 -9.53
N GLU A 95 12.65 -7.46 -10.69
CA GLU A 95 12.96 -6.49 -11.75
C GLU A 95 12.23 -5.14 -11.59
N GLN A 96 11.47 -4.96 -10.49
CA GLN A 96 10.77 -3.70 -10.21
C GLN A 96 11.67 -2.60 -9.61
N ASN A 97 12.99 -2.72 -9.75
CA ASN A 97 13.94 -1.68 -9.36
C ASN A 97 14.28 -0.77 -10.56
N PRO A 98 14.01 0.55 -10.49
CA PRO A 98 14.20 1.44 -11.64
C PRO A 98 15.68 1.72 -12.02
N TYR A 99 16.65 1.28 -11.21
CA TYR A 99 18.09 1.51 -11.47
C TYR A 99 18.80 0.28 -12.01
N VAL A 100 18.42 -0.91 -11.57
CA VAL A 100 19.11 -2.17 -11.90
C VAL A 100 18.20 -3.23 -12.50
N GLY A 101 16.89 -2.96 -12.56
CA GLY A 101 15.91 -3.87 -13.14
C GLY A 101 16.12 -4.05 -14.63
N LYS A 102 15.84 -5.26 -15.09
CA LYS A 102 15.91 -5.68 -16.49
C LYS A 102 14.54 -5.62 -17.15
N ALA A 103 14.53 -5.63 -18.49
CA ALA A 103 13.29 -5.85 -19.22
C ALA A 103 12.80 -7.28 -18.98
N VAL A 104 11.52 -7.43 -18.66
CA VAL A 104 10.89 -8.73 -18.41
C VAL A 104 10.20 -9.20 -19.68
N VAL A 105 10.59 -10.37 -20.17
CA VAL A 105 10.05 -11.00 -21.37
C VAL A 105 9.14 -12.14 -20.96
N GLN A 106 7.92 -12.17 -21.50
CA GLN A 106 7.01 -13.29 -21.35
C GLN A 106 6.46 -13.71 -22.71
N ARG A 107 6.58 -14.99 -23.04
CA ARG A 107 6.00 -15.57 -24.27
C ARG A 107 4.50 -15.82 -24.08
N HIS A 108 3.70 -15.34 -25.01
CA HIS A 108 2.29 -15.68 -25.17
C HIS A 108 2.09 -16.44 -26.49
N PRO A 109 0.97 -17.16 -26.68
CA PRO A 109 0.78 -17.98 -27.89
C PRO A 109 0.87 -17.22 -29.22
N LYS A 110 0.47 -15.93 -29.24
CA LYS A 110 0.41 -15.11 -30.46
C LYS A 110 1.37 -13.92 -30.46
N THR A 111 2.11 -13.70 -29.37
CA THR A 111 2.97 -12.52 -29.21
C THR A 111 4.00 -12.77 -28.12
N VAL A 112 5.11 -12.06 -28.16
CA VAL A 112 6.01 -11.93 -27.02
C VAL A 112 5.76 -10.56 -26.38
N ILE A 113 5.60 -10.53 -25.06
CA ILE A 113 5.41 -9.29 -24.29
C ILE A 113 6.74 -8.91 -23.67
N ILE A 114 7.16 -7.67 -23.86
CA ILE A 114 8.37 -7.11 -23.27
C ILE A 114 7.97 -5.92 -22.40
N GLN A 115 8.13 -6.07 -21.09
CA GLN A 115 7.99 -4.98 -20.13
C GLN A 115 9.38 -4.34 -19.92
N ASN A 116 9.56 -3.10 -20.35
CA ASN A 116 10.78 -2.34 -20.09
C ASN A 116 10.96 -2.10 -18.58
N PRO A 117 12.20 -1.86 -18.09
CA PRO A 117 12.45 -1.54 -16.68
C PRO A 117 11.59 -0.37 -16.18
N PRO A 118 11.30 -0.28 -14.88
CA PRO A 118 10.50 0.81 -14.34
C PRO A 118 11.18 2.16 -14.58
N ALA A 119 10.36 3.20 -14.75
CA ALA A 119 10.86 4.55 -14.87
C ALA A 119 11.54 5.04 -13.59
N LEU A 120 12.51 5.95 -13.74
CA LEU A 120 13.11 6.61 -12.60
C LEU A 120 12.05 7.41 -11.83
N PRO A 121 12.12 7.43 -10.49
CA PRO A 121 11.25 8.29 -9.69
C PRO A 121 11.42 9.76 -10.07
N LEU A 122 10.32 10.53 -10.02
CA LEU A 122 10.35 11.95 -10.33
C LEU A 122 11.24 12.72 -9.33
N PRO A 123 12.12 13.60 -9.79
CA PRO A 123 12.80 14.54 -8.90
C PRO A 123 11.79 15.53 -8.30
N THR A 124 12.11 16.11 -7.14
CA THR A 124 11.23 17.05 -6.42
C THR A 124 10.65 18.14 -7.31
N ARG A 125 11.46 18.76 -8.19
CA ARG A 125 10.98 19.83 -9.08
C ARG A 125 9.86 19.37 -10.02
N GLU A 126 9.94 18.14 -10.52
CA GLU A 126 8.98 17.60 -11.48
C GLU A 126 7.72 17.13 -10.75
N LEU A 127 7.89 16.54 -9.56
CA LEU A 127 6.77 16.22 -8.68
C LEU A 127 6.00 17.46 -8.27
N ASP A 128 6.69 18.54 -7.88
CA ASP A 128 6.09 19.83 -7.57
C ASP A 128 5.32 20.38 -8.77
N ALA A 129 5.90 20.35 -9.98
CA ALA A 129 5.24 20.79 -11.20
C ALA A 129 3.93 20.03 -11.47
N VAL A 130 3.92 18.70 -11.24
CA VAL A 130 2.71 17.88 -11.37
C VAL A 130 1.63 18.34 -10.40
N TYR A 131 1.94 18.46 -9.09
CA TYR A 131 0.94 18.84 -8.08
C TYR A 131 0.57 20.34 -8.10
N GLU A 132 1.34 21.18 -8.78
CA GLU A 132 1.06 22.60 -8.97
C GLU A 132 0.25 22.92 -10.23
N LEU A 133 -0.09 21.91 -11.04
CA LEU A 133 -1.07 22.07 -12.10
C LEU A 133 -2.39 22.65 -11.54
N PRO A 134 -3.14 23.43 -12.32
CA PRO A 134 -4.35 24.13 -11.87
C PRO A 134 -5.55 23.18 -11.73
N TYR A 135 -5.43 22.17 -10.87
CA TYR A 135 -6.51 21.23 -10.56
C TYR A 135 -7.70 21.97 -9.97
N ARG A 136 -8.89 21.68 -10.50
CA ARG A 136 -10.13 22.30 -10.03
C ARG A 136 -10.51 21.89 -8.61
N ARG A 137 -10.08 20.70 -8.16
CA ARG A 137 -10.50 20.08 -6.88
C ARG A 137 -12.02 20.09 -6.69
N GLU A 138 -12.74 19.90 -7.80
CA GLU A 138 -14.19 19.89 -7.87
C GLU A 138 -14.62 18.75 -8.79
N ALA A 139 -15.86 18.28 -8.61
CA ALA A 139 -16.44 17.30 -9.52
C ALA A 139 -16.59 17.93 -10.91
N HIS A 140 -16.41 17.14 -11.96
CA HIS A 140 -16.70 17.60 -13.31
C HIS A 140 -18.19 17.98 -13.42
N PRO A 141 -18.57 19.09 -14.08
CA PRO A 141 -19.95 19.57 -14.13
C PRO A 141 -20.98 18.58 -14.69
N ALA A 142 -20.53 17.55 -15.41
CA ALA A 142 -21.38 16.49 -15.94
C ALA A 142 -21.90 15.51 -14.88
N TYR A 143 -21.28 15.44 -13.70
CA TYR A 143 -21.72 14.55 -12.63
C TYR A 143 -22.86 15.18 -11.83
N THR A 144 -23.99 14.46 -11.73
CA THR A 144 -25.18 14.88 -10.97
C THR A 144 -25.25 14.28 -9.57
N LEU A 145 -24.50 13.20 -9.32
CA LEU A 145 -24.40 12.54 -8.02
C LEU A 145 -23.13 12.99 -7.27
N PRO A 146 -23.15 13.03 -5.93
CA PRO A 146 -21.95 13.30 -5.14
C PRO A 146 -20.81 12.33 -5.44
N VAL A 147 -19.61 12.87 -5.66
CA VAL A 147 -18.39 12.08 -5.80
C VAL A 147 -17.76 11.92 -4.42
N GLN A 148 -18.09 10.85 -3.70
CA GLN A 148 -17.59 10.63 -2.32
C GLN A 148 -16.07 10.68 -2.21
N ALA A 149 -15.35 10.15 -3.20
CA ALA A 149 -13.88 10.19 -3.22
C ALA A 149 -13.32 11.62 -3.26
N LEU A 150 -14.09 12.61 -3.74
CA LEU A 150 -13.68 14.00 -3.71
C LEU A 150 -13.69 14.57 -2.29
N GLU A 151 -14.64 14.16 -1.45
CA GLU A 151 -14.78 14.67 -0.08
C GLU A 151 -13.51 14.46 0.75
N THR A 152 -12.84 13.32 0.55
CA THR A 152 -11.62 12.96 1.27
C THR A 152 -10.38 13.69 0.77
N VAL A 153 -10.31 13.98 -0.54
CA VAL A 153 -9.10 14.55 -1.18
C VAL A 153 -9.17 16.05 -1.45
N ARG A 154 -10.37 16.67 -1.38
CA ARG A 154 -10.58 18.07 -1.77
C ARG A 154 -9.68 19.04 -1.00
N PHE A 155 -9.57 18.86 0.31
CA PHE A 155 -8.79 19.71 1.22
C PHE A 155 -7.62 18.96 1.88
N SER A 156 -7.05 17.99 1.16
CA SER A 156 -5.82 17.29 1.58
C SER A 156 -4.63 17.69 0.71
N LEU A 157 -3.43 17.39 1.20
CA LEU A 157 -2.17 17.59 0.51
C LEU A 157 -1.38 16.29 0.43
N THR A 158 -1.04 15.88 -0.80
CA THR A 158 -0.09 14.79 -0.99
C THR A 158 1.33 15.31 -0.83
N SER A 159 2.05 14.93 0.22
CA SER A 159 3.41 15.40 0.55
C SER A 159 4.52 14.63 -0.17
N HIS A 160 4.30 13.35 -0.45
CA HIS A 160 5.28 12.50 -1.13
C HIS A 160 4.60 11.33 -1.85
N ARG A 161 5.38 10.65 -2.70
CA ARG A 161 5.05 9.36 -3.31
C ARG A 161 6.05 8.28 -2.90
N GLY A 162 5.69 7.03 -3.15
CA GLY A 162 6.49 5.86 -2.81
C GLY A 162 6.29 5.37 -1.38
N CYS A 163 6.53 4.09 -1.16
CA CYS A 163 6.44 3.47 0.17
C CYS A 163 7.44 2.32 0.28
N PHE A 164 8.45 2.47 1.12
CA PHE A 164 9.42 1.40 1.39
C PHE A 164 8.88 0.34 2.37
N GLY A 165 7.65 0.50 2.85
CA GLY A 165 7.05 -0.33 3.88
C GLY A 165 6.89 -1.81 3.50
N GLY A 166 6.89 -2.13 2.21
CA GLY A 166 7.06 -3.51 1.72
C GLY A 166 5.91 -4.47 2.02
N CYS A 167 4.70 -3.97 2.27
CA CYS A 167 3.58 -4.83 2.66
C CYS A 167 3.15 -5.73 1.49
N SER A 168 3.14 -7.05 1.70
CA SER A 168 2.94 -8.08 0.67
C SER A 168 1.60 -8.00 -0.07
N PHE A 169 0.58 -7.41 0.56
CA PHE A 169 -0.77 -7.24 0.02
C PHE A 169 -0.99 -5.88 -0.66
N CYS A 170 0.01 -4.99 -0.64
CA CYS A 170 -0.11 -3.62 -1.13
C CYS A 170 0.54 -3.48 -2.52
N ALA A 171 -0.20 -2.92 -3.48
CA ALA A 171 0.31 -2.69 -4.83
C ALA A 171 1.16 -1.42 -4.98
N LEU A 172 1.26 -0.58 -3.93
CA LEU A 172 1.98 0.70 -3.99
C LEU A 172 3.46 0.53 -4.33
N THR A 173 4.09 -0.57 -3.91
CA THR A 173 5.50 -0.85 -4.23
C THR A 173 5.72 -1.09 -5.72
N HIS A 174 4.74 -1.67 -6.42
CA HIS A 174 4.78 -1.89 -7.87
C HIS A 174 4.33 -0.66 -8.66
N HIS A 175 3.43 0.15 -8.09
CA HIS A 175 2.88 1.32 -8.77
C HIS A 175 3.72 2.59 -8.59
N GLN A 176 4.07 2.93 -7.34
CA GLN A 176 4.83 4.15 -7.01
C GLN A 176 6.31 3.88 -6.69
N GLY A 177 6.70 2.61 -6.55
CA GLY A 177 8.03 2.22 -6.10
C GLY A 177 8.23 2.32 -4.59
N ARG A 178 9.40 1.86 -4.14
CA ARG A 178 9.82 1.92 -2.73
C ARG A 178 10.62 3.18 -2.36
N ILE A 179 11.04 3.96 -3.36
CA ILE A 179 11.82 5.18 -3.15
C ILE A 179 10.87 6.32 -2.78
N ILE A 180 11.13 7.00 -1.66
CA ILE A 180 10.34 8.16 -1.26
C ILE A 180 10.69 9.34 -2.18
N GLN A 181 9.67 9.89 -2.83
CA GLN A 181 9.74 11.07 -3.69
C GLN A 181 9.06 12.22 -2.96
N ASN A 182 9.84 13.13 -2.39
CA ASN A 182 9.33 14.25 -1.62
C ASN A 182 9.02 15.43 -2.53
N ARG A 183 7.87 16.07 -2.30
CA ARG A 183 7.64 17.44 -2.74
C ARG A 183 8.44 18.43 -1.90
N SER A 184 8.65 19.63 -2.43
CA SER A 184 9.18 20.73 -1.62
C SER A 184 8.12 21.21 -0.62
N ILE A 185 8.58 21.67 0.55
CA ILE A 185 7.68 22.28 1.54
C ILE A 185 7.07 23.55 0.94
N GLU A 186 7.83 24.28 0.14
CA GLU A 186 7.41 25.52 -0.53
C GLU A 186 6.27 25.24 -1.53
N SER A 187 6.32 24.13 -2.27
CA SER A 187 5.22 23.69 -3.14
C SER A 187 3.95 23.41 -2.34
N LEU A 188 4.09 22.70 -1.22
CA LEU A 188 2.98 22.36 -0.33
C LEU A 188 2.37 23.60 0.33
N GLU A 189 3.17 24.59 0.73
CA GLU A 189 2.68 25.88 1.24
C GLU A 189 1.92 26.67 0.18
N ARG A 190 2.43 26.74 -1.06
CA ARG A 190 1.71 27.40 -2.16
C ARG A 190 0.37 26.73 -2.43
N GLU A 191 0.33 25.41 -2.41
CA GLU A 191 -0.91 24.66 -2.58
C GLU A 191 -1.88 24.85 -1.40
N ALA A 192 -1.37 24.83 -0.17
CA ALA A 192 -2.16 25.14 1.02
C ALA A 192 -2.77 26.54 0.96
N ALA A 193 -2.03 27.55 0.48
CA ALA A 193 -2.54 28.90 0.29
C ALA A 193 -3.65 28.95 -0.77
N ARG A 194 -3.51 28.19 -1.87
CA ARG A 194 -4.59 28.04 -2.86
C ARG A 194 -5.83 27.39 -2.26
N ILE A 195 -5.68 26.30 -1.50
CA ILE A 195 -6.77 25.64 -0.77
C ILE A 195 -7.44 26.61 0.20
N ALA A 196 -6.64 27.41 0.92
CA ALA A 196 -7.15 28.38 1.90
C ALA A 196 -8.04 29.46 1.29
N ALA A 197 -7.81 29.79 0.02
CA ALA A 197 -8.64 30.73 -0.75
C ALA A 197 -9.87 30.08 -1.40
N MET A 198 -10.03 28.75 -1.34
CA MET A 198 -11.13 28.07 -2.02
C MET A 198 -12.47 28.25 -1.29
N PRO A 199 -13.59 28.38 -2.03
CA PRO A 199 -14.93 28.36 -1.45
C PRO A 199 -15.18 27.08 -0.64
N GLY A 200 -15.75 27.25 0.56
CA GLY A 200 -16.10 26.14 1.44
C GLY A 200 -14.95 25.59 2.28
N PHE A 201 -13.71 26.09 2.13
CA PHE A 201 -12.62 25.74 3.04
C PHE A 201 -12.89 26.34 4.42
N ARG A 202 -12.81 25.51 5.46
CA ARG A 202 -13.10 25.90 6.86
C ARG A 202 -11.84 26.04 7.71
N GLY A 203 -10.69 26.27 7.09
CA GLY A 203 -9.41 26.34 7.80
C GLY A 203 -8.88 24.99 8.27
N VAL A 204 -9.33 23.87 7.71
CA VAL A 204 -8.88 22.53 8.12
C VAL A 204 -8.33 21.80 6.90
N ILE A 205 -7.03 21.55 6.90
CA ILE A 205 -6.41 20.59 5.98
C ILE A 205 -6.65 19.20 6.57
N THR A 206 -7.42 18.38 5.87
CA THR A 206 -7.96 17.11 6.38
C THR A 206 -6.94 16.00 6.43
N ASP A 207 -5.94 16.04 5.55
CA ASP A 207 -4.84 15.09 5.52
C ASP A 207 -3.60 15.71 4.88
N VAL A 208 -2.42 15.37 5.42
CA VAL A 208 -1.11 15.66 4.82
C VAL A 208 -0.29 14.38 4.87
N GLY A 209 0.03 13.82 3.71
CA GLY A 209 0.70 12.53 3.68
C GLY A 209 0.94 12.00 2.27
N GLY A 210 1.29 10.73 2.20
CA GLY A 210 1.43 9.98 0.95
C GLY A 210 0.80 8.60 1.13
N PRO A 211 1.26 7.59 0.37
CA PRO A 211 0.87 6.19 0.57
C PRO A 211 0.93 5.72 2.03
N THR A 212 1.91 6.23 2.78
CA THR A 212 1.99 6.15 4.24
C THR A 212 2.31 7.55 4.75
N ALA A 213 1.51 8.11 5.66
CA ALA A 213 1.58 9.53 5.94
C ALA A 213 2.95 9.99 6.50
N ASN A 214 3.59 9.15 7.31
CA ASN A 214 4.79 9.49 8.07
C ASN A 214 6.13 9.06 7.45
N MET A 215 6.21 8.95 6.12
CA MET A 215 7.48 8.66 5.43
C MET A 215 8.12 9.89 4.75
N PHE A 216 7.48 11.06 4.82
CA PHE A 216 8.00 12.29 4.20
C PHE A 216 9.38 12.66 4.75
N GLY A 217 10.33 12.87 3.85
CA GLY A 217 11.71 13.25 4.17
C GLY A 217 12.62 12.10 4.58
N MET A 218 12.13 10.85 4.64
CA MET A 218 12.97 9.69 4.91
C MET A 218 13.75 9.26 3.66
N GLU A 219 15.03 8.95 3.85
CA GLU A 219 15.96 8.69 2.75
C GLU A 219 16.93 7.55 3.10
N CYS A 220 17.37 6.83 2.07
CA CYS A 220 18.45 5.85 2.15
C CYS A 220 19.56 6.25 1.18
N SER A 221 20.81 6.23 1.65
CA SER A 221 21.99 6.61 0.87
C SER A 221 22.21 5.75 -0.38
N ARG A 222 21.63 4.54 -0.43
CA ARG A 222 21.73 3.64 -1.58
C ARG A 222 20.74 3.96 -2.71
N TRP A 223 19.60 4.60 -2.40
CA TRP A 223 18.52 4.77 -3.38
C TRP A 223 18.97 5.55 -4.61
N ALA A 224 19.80 6.58 -4.43
CA ALA A 224 20.30 7.41 -5.54
C ALA A 224 21.25 6.69 -6.50
N ARG A 225 21.81 5.52 -6.12
CA ARG A 225 22.80 4.80 -6.93
C ARG A 225 22.31 3.46 -7.45
N ALA A 226 21.57 2.73 -6.63
CA ALA A 226 21.17 1.34 -6.90
C ALA A 226 19.69 1.06 -6.58
N GLY A 227 18.93 2.09 -6.20
CA GLY A 227 17.55 1.92 -5.77
C GLY A 227 17.41 1.11 -4.47
N PRO A 228 16.20 0.60 -4.17
CA PRO A 228 15.91 -0.24 -3.01
C PRO A 228 16.60 -1.62 -3.12
N CYS A 229 17.03 -2.18 -2.00
CA CYS A 229 17.57 -3.54 -1.98
C CYS A 229 16.50 -4.57 -2.40
N LEU A 230 16.90 -5.55 -3.22
CA LEU A 230 15.97 -6.53 -3.81
C LEU A 230 15.46 -7.55 -2.79
N ASP A 231 16.33 -7.96 -1.86
CA ASP A 231 16.17 -9.09 -0.95
C ASP A 231 15.99 -8.68 0.53
N ARG A 232 16.00 -7.38 0.83
CA ARG A 232 15.97 -6.86 2.21
C ARG A 232 14.79 -5.94 2.49
N SER A 233 14.21 -6.10 3.67
CA SER A 233 13.26 -5.14 4.22
C SER A 233 13.95 -3.82 4.56
N CYS A 234 13.32 -2.71 4.18
CA CYS A 234 13.80 -1.38 4.54
C CYS A 234 13.52 -1.03 6.01
N THR A 235 12.50 -1.63 6.62
CA THR A 235 12.03 -1.24 7.96
C THR A 235 12.99 -1.66 9.07
N GLU A 236 13.77 -2.72 8.84
CA GLU A 236 14.82 -3.21 9.74
C GLU A 236 16.22 -2.79 9.27
N CYS A 237 16.32 -1.89 8.30
CA CYS A 237 17.59 -1.54 7.68
C CYS A 237 18.33 -0.48 8.51
N PRO A 238 19.56 -0.75 8.99
CA PRO A 238 20.34 0.24 9.73
C PRO A 238 20.84 1.41 8.87
N THR A 239 20.82 1.26 7.54
CA THR A 239 21.21 2.32 6.60
C THR A 239 20.08 3.30 6.31
N LEU A 240 18.82 2.91 6.54
CA LEU A 240 17.68 3.79 6.35
C LEU A 240 17.63 4.78 7.52
N LYS A 241 17.66 6.08 7.21
CA LYS A 241 17.53 7.12 8.22
C LYS A 241 16.05 7.31 8.55
N ILE A 242 15.61 6.75 9.68
CA ILE A 242 14.27 6.96 10.21
C ILE A 242 14.30 8.25 11.04
N SER A 243 13.69 9.31 10.51
CA SER A 243 13.47 10.56 11.22
C SER A 243 12.24 11.27 10.64
N HIS A 244 11.38 11.78 11.51
CA HIS A 244 10.19 12.54 11.17
C HIS A 244 10.43 14.06 11.24
N GLN A 245 11.66 14.53 11.46
CA GLN A 245 11.95 15.95 11.64
C GLN A 245 11.47 16.81 10.46
N ARG A 246 11.72 16.38 9.22
CA ARG A 246 11.24 17.08 8.01
C ARG A 246 9.70 17.06 7.91
N GLN A 247 9.05 15.99 8.37
CA GLN A 247 7.59 15.93 8.41
C GLN A 247 7.05 16.92 9.44
N LEU A 248 7.62 16.99 10.64
CA LEU A 248 7.22 17.95 11.67
C LEU A 248 7.45 19.40 11.21
N GLU A 249 8.55 19.67 10.51
CA GLU A 249 8.81 20.97 9.90
C GLU A 249 7.69 21.34 8.90
N LEU A 250 7.39 20.44 7.96
CA LEU A 250 6.30 20.62 6.98
C LEU A 250 4.98 20.92 7.68
N LEU A 251 4.57 20.09 8.63
CA LEU A 251 3.30 20.22 9.33
C LEU A 251 3.22 21.53 10.14
N THR A 252 4.33 21.94 10.75
CA THR A 252 4.44 23.23 11.46
C THR A 252 4.31 24.41 10.51
N ARG A 253 4.96 24.35 9.35
CA ARG A 253 4.90 25.40 8.31
C ARG A 253 3.51 25.53 7.72
N LEU A 254 2.84 24.41 7.40
CA LEU A 254 1.47 24.41 6.89
C LEU A 254 0.47 25.06 7.86
N ARG A 255 0.65 24.90 9.18
CA ARG A 255 -0.19 25.57 10.19
C ARG A 255 -0.05 27.10 10.20
N ARG A 256 1.04 27.64 9.65
CA ARG A 256 1.30 29.10 9.60
C ARG A 256 0.75 29.75 8.33
N VAL A 257 0.27 28.95 7.37
CA VAL A 257 -0.33 29.48 6.13
C VAL A 257 -1.60 30.27 6.46
N PRO A 258 -1.75 31.52 6.00
CA PRO A 258 -2.96 32.31 6.24
C PRO A 258 -4.24 31.59 5.83
N GLY A 259 -5.24 31.61 6.72
CA GLY A 259 -6.52 30.91 6.52
C GLY A 259 -6.52 29.45 6.99
N VAL A 260 -5.36 28.83 7.25
CA VAL A 260 -5.27 27.49 7.84
C VAL A 260 -5.30 27.58 9.37
N ARG A 261 -6.20 26.83 10.00
CA ARG A 261 -6.36 26.74 11.47
C ARG A 261 -5.84 25.40 12.01
N HIS A 262 -6.11 24.32 11.29
CA HIS A 262 -5.69 22.96 11.66
C HIS A 262 -5.13 22.22 10.46
N VAL A 263 -4.14 21.36 10.74
CA VAL A 263 -3.50 20.47 9.77
C VAL A 263 -3.48 19.09 10.39
N PHE A 264 -4.21 18.15 9.82
CA PHE A 264 -4.32 16.80 10.37
C PHE A 264 -3.64 15.76 9.50
N ILE A 265 -3.29 14.64 10.12
CA ILE A 265 -2.95 13.39 9.44
C ILE A 265 -4.20 12.51 9.47
N GLY A 266 -4.91 12.49 8.35
CA GLY A 266 -6.11 11.69 8.12
C GLY A 266 -5.83 10.32 7.51
N SER A 267 -4.60 10.09 7.05
CA SER A 267 -4.10 8.83 6.48
C SER A 267 -3.40 7.96 7.53
N GLY A 268 -3.25 6.67 7.21
CA GLY A 268 -2.57 5.71 8.08
C GLY A 268 -1.08 6.01 8.25
N ILE A 269 -0.60 5.89 9.49
CA ILE A 269 0.82 6.00 9.85
C ILE A 269 1.42 4.62 10.18
N ARG A 270 2.71 4.48 9.93
CA ARG A 270 3.51 3.33 10.36
C ARG A 270 4.02 3.58 11.77
N TYR A 271 3.34 2.95 12.74
CA TYR A 271 3.65 3.05 14.16
C TYR A 271 5.06 2.54 14.50
N ASP A 272 5.53 1.51 13.81
CA ASP A 272 6.88 0.98 13.98
C ASP A 272 7.98 2.00 13.63
N LEU A 273 7.72 2.92 12.69
CA LEU A 273 8.65 4.00 12.38
C LEU A 273 8.65 5.07 13.48
N LEU A 274 7.49 5.37 14.09
CA LEU A 274 7.43 6.32 15.20
C LEU A 274 8.21 5.83 16.41
N ILE A 275 8.10 4.53 16.72
CA ILE A 275 8.81 3.89 17.83
C ILE A 275 10.33 3.84 17.61
N LYS A 276 10.75 3.79 16.34
CA LYS A 276 12.18 3.76 15.96
C LYS A 276 12.81 5.14 15.85
N ASP A 277 12.01 6.20 15.82
CA ASP A 277 12.52 7.56 15.73
C ASP A 277 13.05 8.03 17.10
N PRO A 278 14.35 8.36 17.23
CA PRO A 278 14.93 8.82 18.50
C PRO A 278 14.30 10.11 19.04
N GLU A 279 13.73 10.95 18.17
CA GLU A 279 13.11 12.23 18.54
C GLU A 279 11.68 12.07 19.10
N LYS A 280 11.15 10.83 19.13
CA LYS A 280 9.83 10.49 19.68
C LYS A 280 8.71 11.46 19.23
N PRO A 281 8.44 11.57 17.92
CA PRO A 281 7.53 12.58 17.36
C PRO A 281 6.06 12.41 17.76
N LEU A 282 5.69 11.27 18.36
CA LEU A 282 4.30 10.92 18.65
C LEU A 282 3.58 11.96 19.52
N SER A 283 4.26 12.52 20.54
CA SER A 283 3.66 13.54 21.42
C SER A 283 3.25 14.79 20.63
N THR A 284 4.13 15.30 19.77
CA THR A 284 3.86 16.46 18.90
C THR A 284 2.75 16.17 17.90
N LEU A 285 2.72 14.96 17.33
CA LEU A 285 1.65 14.54 16.42
C LEU A 285 0.29 14.48 17.14
N CYS A 286 0.24 13.88 18.32
CA CYS A 286 -0.97 13.82 19.14
C CYS A 286 -1.45 15.23 19.56
N GLU A 287 -0.53 16.12 19.91
CA GLU A 287 -0.86 17.48 20.33
C GLU A 287 -1.51 18.29 19.20
N PHE A 288 -0.95 18.25 17.99
CA PHE A 288 -1.31 19.21 16.94
C PHE A 288 -1.95 18.62 15.68
N HIS A 289 -1.73 17.33 15.40
CA HIS A 289 -1.98 16.75 14.07
C HIS A 289 -2.94 15.56 14.08
N VAL A 290 -3.55 15.26 15.23
CA VAL A 290 -4.57 14.21 15.37
C VAL A 290 -5.88 14.83 15.85
N SER A 291 -6.95 14.70 15.06
CA SER A 291 -8.25 15.36 15.33
C SER A 291 -9.23 14.54 16.19
N GLY A 292 -8.76 13.44 16.80
CA GLY A 292 -9.55 12.55 17.64
C GLY A 292 -9.16 11.09 17.47
N HIS A 293 -9.00 10.64 16.23
CA HIS A 293 -8.55 9.27 15.93
C HIS A 293 -7.19 9.27 15.24
N LEU A 294 -6.25 8.47 15.75
CA LEU A 294 -5.00 8.18 15.09
C LEU A 294 -5.10 6.84 14.35
N LYS A 295 -5.00 6.91 13.04
CA LYS A 295 -5.12 5.75 12.14
C LYS A 295 -3.79 5.01 12.02
N VAL A 296 -3.79 3.73 12.37
CA VAL A 296 -2.62 2.85 12.30
C VAL A 296 -3.00 1.55 11.61
N ALA A 297 -2.05 0.91 10.94
CA ALA A 297 -2.30 -0.31 10.18
C ALA A 297 -1.39 -1.46 10.65
N PRO A 298 -1.68 -2.10 11.81
CA PRO A 298 -1.02 -3.32 12.24
C PRO A 298 -1.37 -4.51 11.35
N GLU A 299 -2.57 -4.54 10.77
CA GLU A 299 -3.17 -5.62 9.95
C GLU A 299 -3.41 -6.93 10.70
N HIS A 300 -2.44 -7.39 11.49
CA HIS A 300 -2.53 -8.61 12.29
C HIS A 300 -1.54 -8.56 13.47
N ILE A 301 -1.63 -9.52 14.39
CA ILE A 301 -0.70 -9.69 15.53
C ILE A 301 0.05 -11.03 15.53
N SER A 302 -0.25 -11.93 14.60
CA SER A 302 0.28 -13.30 14.63
C SER A 302 1.62 -13.31 13.90
N PRO A 303 2.73 -13.74 14.53
CA PRO A 303 4.07 -13.59 13.95
C PRO A 303 4.22 -14.18 12.54
N HIS A 304 3.61 -15.33 12.27
CA HIS A 304 3.71 -15.96 10.96
C HIS A 304 2.84 -15.23 9.91
N VAL A 305 1.67 -14.72 10.28
CA VAL A 305 0.82 -13.91 9.40
C VAL A 305 1.48 -12.55 9.12
N THR A 306 1.96 -11.85 10.15
CA THR A 306 2.66 -10.57 9.99
C THR A 306 3.95 -10.73 9.18
N GLY A 307 4.66 -11.86 9.36
CA GLY A 307 5.83 -12.22 8.54
C GLY A 307 5.49 -12.33 7.06
N LEU A 308 4.42 -13.05 6.70
CA LEU A 308 3.93 -13.14 5.31
C LEU A 308 3.42 -11.80 4.78
N MET A 309 2.88 -10.94 5.63
CA MET A 309 2.43 -9.59 5.28
C MET A 309 3.56 -8.57 5.11
N GLY A 310 4.77 -8.83 5.61
CA GLY A 310 5.82 -7.81 5.70
C GLY A 310 5.51 -6.72 6.75
N LYS A 311 4.93 -7.11 7.88
CA LYS A 311 4.52 -6.24 8.99
C LYS A 311 5.29 -6.59 10.28
N PRO A 312 5.49 -5.61 11.18
CA PRO A 312 6.11 -5.86 12.47
C PRO A 312 5.21 -6.75 13.36
N GLY A 313 5.83 -7.42 14.33
CA GLY A 313 5.12 -8.27 15.30
C GLY A 313 4.28 -7.49 16.32
N ARG A 314 3.55 -8.25 17.14
CA ARG A 314 2.63 -7.76 18.17
C ARG A 314 3.31 -6.81 19.16
N GLU A 315 4.54 -7.12 19.55
CA GLU A 315 5.28 -6.43 20.61
C GLU A 315 5.54 -4.96 20.24
N VAL A 316 5.81 -4.70 18.96
CA VAL A 316 6.00 -3.33 18.44
C VAL A 316 4.69 -2.54 18.52
N PHE A 317 3.56 -3.20 18.29
CA PHE A 317 2.25 -2.54 18.38
C PHE A 317 1.86 -2.29 19.84
N GLU A 318 2.09 -3.23 20.76
CA GLU A 318 1.88 -3.03 22.19
C GLU A 318 2.70 -1.86 22.74
N LYS A 319 3.99 -1.79 22.40
CA LYS A 319 4.84 -0.66 22.78
C LYS A 319 4.31 0.68 22.24
N PHE A 320 3.81 0.70 21.00
CA PHE A 320 3.18 1.89 20.45
C PHE A 320 1.90 2.28 21.20
N LEU A 321 1.05 1.32 21.57
CA LEU A 321 -0.16 1.59 22.35
C LEU A 321 0.19 2.19 23.72
N GLU A 322 1.24 1.70 24.37
CA GLU A 322 1.76 2.27 25.63
C GLU A 322 2.24 3.72 25.45
N GLU A 323 3.10 3.98 24.46
CA GLU A 323 3.58 5.34 24.18
C GLU A 323 2.43 6.30 23.79
N PHE A 324 1.42 5.82 23.06
CA PHE A 324 0.24 6.60 22.74
C PHE A 324 -0.61 6.92 23.97
N GLU A 325 -0.79 5.96 24.88
CA GLU A 325 -1.55 6.15 26.12
C GLU A 325 -0.88 7.19 27.01
N ASN A 326 0.45 7.16 27.12
CA ASN A 326 1.22 8.18 27.84
C ASN A 326 1.00 9.58 27.27
N CYS A 327 0.77 9.71 25.96
CA CYS A 327 0.43 11.00 25.34
C CYS A 327 -0.98 11.48 25.70
N GLN A 328 -1.86 10.64 26.26
CA GLN A 328 -3.25 11.01 26.59
C GLN A 328 -3.43 11.53 28.02
N GLU A 329 -2.52 11.20 28.96
CA GLU A 329 -2.68 11.51 30.38
C GLU A 329 -2.88 13.01 30.68
N SER A 330 -2.23 13.88 29.90
CA SER A 330 -2.23 15.32 30.08
C SER A 330 -3.25 16.07 29.19
N ARG A 331 -4.13 15.36 28.48
CA ARG A 331 -4.99 15.96 27.45
C ARG A 331 -6.44 16.14 27.91
N ASP A 332 -6.98 17.35 27.71
CA ASP A 332 -8.39 17.68 27.98
C ASP A 332 -9.38 16.83 27.17
N ARG A 333 -8.98 16.44 25.94
CA ARG A 333 -9.76 15.59 25.05
C ARG A 333 -8.94 14.39 24.62
N ARG A 334 -9.33 13.23 25.15
CA ARG A 334 -8.73 11.95 24.82
C ARG A 334 -8.86 11.64 23.33
N GLN A 335 -7.76 11.18 22.72
CA GLN A 335 -7.76 10.59 21.39
C GLN A 335 -7.80 9.07 21.49
N TYR A 336 -8.15 8.44 20.37
CA TYR A 336 -8.27 6.99 20.26
C TYR A 336 -7.48 6.46 19.08
N ILE A 337 -6.95 5.25 19.21
CA ILE A 337 -6.37 4.53 18.09
C ILE A 337 -7.49 3.91 17.26
N LEU A 338 -7.42 4.10 15.94
CA LEU A 338 -8.24 3.38 14.98
C LEU A 338 -7.33 2.40 14.20
N PRO A 339 -7.24 1.13 14.63
CA PRO A 339 -6.39 0.15 13.98
C PRO A 339 -7.11 -0.48 12.78
N TYR A 340 -6.40 -0.58 11.66
CA TYR A 340 -6.82 -1.39 10.51
C TYR A 340 -6.31 -2.81 10.70
N PHE A 341 -7.26 -3.73 10.91
CA PHE A 341 -7.01 -5.17 10.95
C PHE A 341 -7.62 -5.86 9.73
N MET A 342 -6.94 -6.92 9.27
CA MET A 342 -7.28 -7.65 8.06
C MET A 342 -7.66 -9.11 8.37
N SER A 343 -8.82 -9.53 7.88
CA SER A 343 -9.27 -10.93 7.87
C SER A 343 -8.98 -11.60 6.52
N GLY A 344 -8.79 -12.92 6.52
CA GLY A 344 -8.76 -13.72 5.30
C GLY A 344 -7.49 -13.58 4.47
N HIS A 345 -6.40 -13.08 5.06
CA HIS A 345 -5.09 -13.00 4.40
C HIS A 345 -4.47 -14.41 4.22
N PRO A 346 -3.76 -14.71 3.12
CA PRO A 346 -3.05 -15.98 2.93
C PRO A 346 -1.99 -16.21 4.02
N GLY A 347 -2.14 -17.31 4.75
CA GLY A 347 -1.35 -17.67 5.92
C GLY A 347 -2.14 -17.58 7.22
N CYS A 348 -3.27 -16.86 7.25
CA CYS A 348 -4.08 -16.68 8.44
C CYS A 348 -5.07 -17.83 8.65
N THR A 349 -5.09 -18.42 9.85
CA THR A 349 -6.02 -19.48 10.26
C THR A 349 -7.13 -18.96 11.19
N ILE A 350 -8.09 -19.82 11.55
CA ILE A 350 -9.10 -19.48 12.57
C ILE A 350 -8.45 -19.18 13.92
N ASN A 351 -7.40 -19.92 14.31
CA ASN A 351 -6.70 -19.72 15.59
C ASN A 351 -6.11 -18.31 15.67
N ASP A 352 -5.46 -17.86 14.60
CA ASP A 352 -4.89 -16.51 14.52
C ASP A 352 -5.93 -15.41 14.70
N MET A 353 -7.13 -15.62 14.15
CA MET A 353 -8.22 -14.66 14.27
C MET A 353 -8.90 -14.69 15.63
N VAL A 354 -8.92 -15.84 16.31
CA VAL A 354 -9.38 -15.93 17.70
C VAL A 354 -8.40 -15.18 18.61
N ASP A 355 -7.09 -15.38 18.43
CA ASP A 355 -6.05 -14.67 19.18
C ASP A 355 -6.11 -13.15 18.92
N LEU A 356 -6.33 -12.75 17.66
CA LEU A 356 -6.52 -11.34 17.31
C LEU A 356 -7.79 -10.75 17.95
N ALA A 357 -8.90 -11.48 17.97
CA ALA A 357 -10.14 -11.04 18.62
C ALA A 357 -9.96 -10.89 20.14
N GLU A 358 -9.28 -11.83 20.79
CA GLU A 358 -8.91 -11.75 22.21
C GLU A 358 -7.99 -10.55 22.49
N PHE A 359 -7.02 -10.29 21.61
CA PHE A 359 -6.14 -9.13 21.72
C PHE A 359 -6.91 -7.82 21.59
N ILE A 360 -7.76 -7.67 20.57
CA ILE A 360 -8.63 -6.50 20.39
C ILE A 360 -9.49 -6.26 21.64
N HIS A 361 -10.02 -7.33 22.22
CA HIS A 361 -10.81 -7.26 23.44
C HIS A 361 -10.00 -6.78 24.65
N THR A 362 -8.85 -7.41 24.87
CA THR A 362 -7.96 -7.16 26.02
C THR A 362 -7.38 -5.76 25.99
N MET A 363 -6.98 -5.28 24.81
CA MET A 363 -6.42 -3.95 24.61
C MET A 363 -7.49 -2.86 24.47
N HIS A 364 -8.77 -3.20 24.67
CA HIS A 364 -9.92 -2.29 24.55
C HIS A 364 -9.97 -1.52 23.22
N LEU A 365 -9.50 -2.15 22.14
CA LEU A 365 -9.48 -1.55 20.82
C LEU A 365 -10.88 -1.54 20.20
N TYR A 366 -11.07 -0.59 19.29
CA TYR A 366 -12.31 -0.42 18.54
C TYR A 366 -12.08 -0.71 17.06
N THR A 367 -12.83 -1.66 16.51
CA THR A 367 -12.68 -2.18 15.14
C THR A 367 -13.98 -2.02 14.36
N GLU A 368 -14.36 -0.77 14.09
CA GLU A 368 -15.52 -0.51 13.22
C GLU A 368 -15.22 -0.83 11.75
N GLN A 369 -14.03 -0.47 11.30
CA GLN A 369 -13.57 -0.70 9.93
C GLN A 369 -12.74 -1.97 9.88
N VAL A 370 -13.35 -3.06 9.42
CA VAL A 370 -12.67 -4.34 9.20
C VAL A 370 -12.43 -4.55 7.71
N GLN A 371 -11.19 -4.89 7.36
CA GLN A 371 -10.80 -5.12 5.98
C GLN A 371 -10.74 -6.62 5.71
N ASP A 372 -11.50 -7.09 4.73
CA ASP A 372 -11.26 -8.41 4.17
C ASP A 372 -10.12 -8.31 3.16
N PHE A 373 -9.18 -9.26 3.22
CA PHE A 373 -8.21 -9.41 2.15
C PHE A 373 -8.94 -9.65 0.83
N THR A 374 -8.68 -8.75 -0.11
CA THR A 374 -9.16 -8.84 -1.48
C THR A 374 -7.93 -8.93 -2.38
N PRO A 375 -7.76 -10.02 -3.15
CA PRO A 375 -6.57 -10.20 -3.97
C PRO A 375 -6.40 -9.05 -4.96
N THR A 376 -5.45 -8.16 -4.65
CA THR A 376 -5.08 -7.04 -5.51
C THR A 376 -4.05 -7.53 -6.53
N PRO A 377 -4.23 -7.29 -7.85
CA PRO A 377 -3.30 -7.77 -8.87
C PRO A 377 -1.85 -7.40 -8.57
N MET A 378 -0.92 -8.28 -8.97
CA MET A 378 0.54 -8.10 -8.85
C MET A 378 1.08 -8.00 -7.41
N THR A 379 0.29 -8.27 -6.37
CA THR A 379 0.82 -8.32 -5.00
C THR A 379 1.31 -9.72 -4.63
N VAL A 380 2.29 -9.77 -3.74
CA VAL A 380 2.85 -11.03 -3.21
C VAL A 380 1.75 -11.89 -2.58
N SER A 381 0.87 -11.26 -1.80
CA SER A 381 -0.25 -11.96 -1.17
C SER A 381 -1.28 -12.47 -2.18
N THR A 382 -1.48 -11.80 -3.32
CA THR A 382 -2.32 -12.35 -4.39
C THR A 382 -1.68 -13.57 -5.05
N CYS A 383 -0.36 -13.57 -5.22
CA CYS A 383 0.34 -14.77 -5.66
C CYS A 383 0.11 -15.92 -4.67
N MET A 384 0.32 -15.70 -3.37
CA MET A 384 0.06 -16.69 -2.32
C MET A 384 -1.40 -17.18 -2.33
N TYR A 385 -2.36 -16.26 -2.49
CA TYR A 385 -3.78 -16.59 -2.55
C TYR A 385 -4.13 -17.53 -3.71
N TYR A 386 -3.57 -17.27 -4.88
CA TYR A 386 -3.84 -18.06 -6.08
C TYR A 386 -3.13 -19.42 -6.04
N THR A 387 -1.84 -19.42 -5.70
CA THR A 387 -0.98 -20.61 -5.81
C THR A 387 -1.07 -21.51 -4.58
N GLY A 388 -1.35 -20.93 -3.41
CA GLY A 388 -1.16 -21.60 -2.12
C GLY A 388 0.32 -21.74 -1.74
N LEU A 389 1.20 -20.93 -2.33
CA LEU A 389 2.66 -21.00 -2.15
C LEU A 389 3.23 -19.62 -1.86
N ASN A 390 4.23 -19.55 -0.98
CA ASN A 390 5.08 -18.37 -0.90
C ASN A 390 5.92 -18.29 -2.19
N PRO A 391 5.84 -17.22 -3.00
CA PRO A 391 6.52 -17.19 -4.29
C PRO A 391 8.05 -17.22 -4.20
N PHE A 392 8.63 -16.84 -3.06
CA PHE A 392 10.08 -16.75 -2.89
C PHE A 392 10.69 -18.04 -2.33
N THR A 393 9.94 -18.79 -1.50
CA THR A 393 10.42 -20.04 -0.87
C THR A 393 9.77 -21.29 -1.45
N LEU A 394 8.65 -21.14 -2.15
CA LEU A 394 7.76 -22.22 -2.62
C LEU A 394 7.17 -23.07 -1.49
N GLU A 395 7.27 -22.62 -0.24
CA GLU A 395 6.62 -23.28 0.89
C GLU A 395 5.09 -23.14 0.80
N PRO A 396 4.32 -24.17 1.18
CA PRO A 396 2.87 -24.09 1.24
C PRO A 396 2.38 -22.99 2.18
N VAL A 397 1.34 -22.26 1.74
CA VAL A 397 0.66 -21.21 2.49
C VAL A 397 -0.83 -21.54 2.54
N HIS A 398 -1.39 -21.58 3.75
CA HIS A 398 -2.83 -21.76 3.94
C HIS A 398 -3.60 -20.60 3.32
N VAL A 399 -4.71 -20.87 2.61
CA VAL A 399 -5.52 -19.81 1.99
C VAL A 399 -6.96 -19.91 2.49
N PRO A 400 -7.39 -19.01 3.39
CA PRO A 400 -8.75 -19.04 3.89
C PRO A 400 -9.77 -18.68 2.80
N LYS A 401 -10.74 -19.57 2.57
CA LYS A 401 -11.81 -19.41 1.56
C LYS A 401 -13.19 -19.76 2.13
N GLY A 402 -14.24 -19.35 1.43
CA GLY A 402 -15.62 -19.76 1.71
C GLY A 402 -16.09 -19.48 3.15
N ARG A 403 -16.44 -20.55 3.88
CA ARG A 403 -16.94 -20.44 5.26
C ARG A 403 -15.87 -19.96 6.23
N GLU A 404 -14.64 -20.43 6.11
CA GLU A 404 -13.54 -20.01 6.98
C GLU A 404 -13.32 -18.49 6.90
N LYS A 405 -13.23 -17.93 5.69
CA LYS A 405 -13.07 -16.48 5.50
C LYS A 405 -14.19 -15.68 6.17
N ARG A 406 -15.44 -16.17 6.12
CA ARG A 406 -16.58 -15.54 6.81
C ARG A 406 -16.46 -15.60 8.34
N ILE A 407 -15.97 -16.72 8.89
CA ILE A 407 -15.68 -16.86 10.32
C ILE A 407 -14.59 -15.87 10.75
N GLN A 408 -13.48 -15.81 10.00
CA GLN A 408 -12.39 -14.87 10.27
C GLN A 408 -12.88 -13.42 10.30
N ARG A 409 -13.67 -13.00 9.29
CA ARG A 409 -14.28 -11.66 9.28
C ARG A 409 -15.15 -11.41 10.51
N ALA A 410 -16.00 -12.38 10.88
CA ALA A 410 -16.89 -12.25 12.02
C ALA A 410 -16.12 -12.09 13.35
N LEU A 411 -14.96 -12.75 13.51
CA LEU A 411 -14.10 -12.63 14.68
C LEU A 411 -13.57 -11.20 14.90
N LEU A 412 -13.25 -10.45 13.84
CA LEU A 412 -12.86 -9.03 13.97
C LEU A 412 -14.00 -8.13 14.47
N GLN A 413 -15.24 -8.56 14.23
CA GLN A 413 -16.46 -7.87 14.63
C GLN A 413 -17.22 -8.68 15.68
N TYR A 414 -16.53 -9.34 16.61
CA TYR A 414 -17.14 -10.25 17.58
C TYR A 414 -18.27 -9.62 18.43
N ARG A 415 -18.31 -8.28 18.51
CA ARG A 415 -19.36 -7.51 19.20
C ARG A 415 -20.66 -7.38 18.38
N ASP A 416 -20.63 -7.59 17.07
CA ASP A 416 -21.82 -7.53 16.21
C ASP A 416 -22.70 -8.76 16.43
N ARG A 417 -23.95 -8.51 16.85
CA ARG A 417 -24.97 -9.53 17.09
C ARG A 417 -25.24 -10.40 15.85
N LYS A 418 -25.13 -9.84 14.64
CA LYS A 418 -25.41 -10.59 13.39
C LYS A 418 -24.42 -11.74 13.17
N GLY A 419 -23.16 -11.57 13.61
CA GLY A 419 -22.07 -12.52 13.37
C GLY A 419 -21.82 -13.53 14.50
N GLN A 420 -22.53 -13.46 15.63
CA GLN A 420 -22.20 -14.22 16.84
C GLN A 420 -22.16 -15.75 16.65
N HIS A 421 -23.03 -16.29 15.79
CA HIS A 421 -23.01 -17.72 15.48
C HIS A 421 -21.70 -18.16 14.80
N LEU A 422 -21.16 -17.36 13.88
CA LEU A 422 -19.86 -17.61 13.23
C LEU A 422 -18.69 -17.43 14.19
N VAL A 423 -18.78 -16.43 15.07
CA VAL A 423 -17.77 -16.21 16.12
C VAL A 423 -17.72 -17.41 17.07
N ARG A 424 -18.88 -17.90 17.52
CA ARG A 424 -18.95 -19.11 18.36
C ARG A 424 -18.38 -20.32 17.63
N GLU A 425 -18.72 -20.51 16.37
CA GLU A 425 -18.17 -21.58 15.52
C GLU A 425 -16.63 -21.51 15.45
N GLY A 426 -16.07 -20.32 15.19
CA GLY A 426 -14.62 -20.11 15.14
C GLY A 426 -13.92 -20.38 16.48
N ILE A 427 -14.49 -19.91 17.58
CA ILE A 427 -13.96 -20.14 18.94
C ILE A 427 -13.92 -21.63 19.28
N LEU A 428 -15.01 -22.36 18.97
CA LEU A 428 -15.08 -23.80 19.23
C LEU A 428 -14.14 -24.59 18.31
N ALA A 429 -14.05 -24.22 17.02
CA ALA A 429 -13.12 -24.83 16.07
C ALA A 429 -11.65 -24.63 16.50
N ALA A 430 -11.33 -23.51 17.15
CA ALA A 430 -10.02 -23.23 17.72
C ALA A 430 -9.77 -23.92 19.08
N GLY A 431 -10.75 -24.65 19.63
CA GLY A 431 -10.65 -25.25 20.96
C GLY A 431 -10.64 -24.23 22.12
N ARG A 432 -10.98 -22.96 21.85
CA ARG A 432 -10.93 -21.84 22.81
C ARG A 432 -12.26 -21.61 23.53
N GLY A 433 -12.92 -22.68 23.94
CA GLY A 433 -14.22 -22.62 24.65
C GLY A 433 -14.18 -21.79 25.95
N ASP A 434 -13.00 -21.52 26.49
CA ASP A 434 -12.75 -20.59 27.60
C ASP A 434 -13.17 -19.14 27.29
N LEU A 435 -13.19 -18.75 26.02
CA LEU A 435 -13.64 -17.43 25.57
C LEU A 435 -15.17 -17.28 25.51
N LEU A 436 -15.92 -18.33 25.87
CA LEU A 436 -17.39 -18.32 25.96
C LEU A 436 -17.84 -18.30 27.43
N GLY A 437 -18.44 -17.19 27.86
CA GLY A 437 -18.89 -17.01 29.24
C GLY A 437 -19.16 -15.57 29.65
N ASN A 438 -19.27 -15.35 30.95
CA ASN A 438 -19.49 -14.03 31.55
C ASN A 438 -18.21 -13.43 32.15
N GLY A 439 -17.07 -14.08 31.94
CA GLY A 439 -15.78 -13.60 32.44
C GLY A 439 -15.30 -12.36 31.67
N LYS A 440 -14.43 -11.55 32.30
CA LYS A 440 -13.89 -10.32 31.69
C LYS A 440 -13.07 -10.53 30.42
N ARG A 441 -12.62 -11.76 30.14
CA ARG A 441 -11.87 -12.16 28.94
C ARG A 441 -12.75 -12.82 27.87
N CYS A 442 -14.01 -13.12 28.19
CA CYS A 442 -14.89 -13.82 27.26
C CYS A 442 -15.34 -12.89 26.14
N LEU A 443 -15.21 -13.36 24.89
CA LEU A 443 -15.65 -12.62 23.70
C LEU A 443 -17.18 -12.66 23.54
N LEU A 444 -17.80 -13.78 23.90
CA LEU A 444 -19.25 -13.99 23.84
C LEU A 444 -19.78 -14.60 25.13
N ARG A 445 -21.07 -14.37 25.42
CA ARG A 445 -21.77 -15.04 26.51
C ARG A 445 -22.04 -16.51 26.19
N ARG A 446 -22.11 -17.34 27.24
CA ARG A 446 -22.70 -18.69 27.12
C ARG A 446 -24.19 -18.54 26.82
N GLU A 447 -24.68 -19.37 25.92
CA GLU A 447 -26.12 -19.51 25.65
C GLU A 447 -26.87 -19.99 26.89
#